data_AF-A0A844MB47-F1
#
_entry.id   AF-A0A844MB47-F1
#
_cell.length_a   1.000
_cell.length_b   1.000
_cell.length_c   1.000
_cell.angle_alpha   90.00
_cell.angle_beta   90.00
_cell.angle_gamma   90.00
#
_symmetry.space_group_name_H-M   'P 1'
#
loop_
_entity.id
_entity.type
_entity.pdbx_description
1 polymer ?
#
loop_
_entity_poly.entity_id
_entity_poly.type
_entity_poly.pdbx_seq_one_letter_code
_entity_poly.pdbx_strand_id
1 'polypeptide(L)'
;MLIEPHILESLSRAYIRAIAGKAGLNLSIREYDYGVDGNFDEITIRNNRRVESGFSLSFQLKASTQWQRDDNTVIYDLEAKTYNDLVIRRNFRMAVPCILILFALPTDSSHWLIYNEEEMRLRGSCYWEYLSGKPTANRQSVRIRIPQQRLTPESLLDLIEKVKTGEWS
;
A
#
# COMPACT_ATOMS: atom_id res chain seq x y z
N MET A 1 -26.00 4.45 -7.21
CA MET A 1 -24.70 5.16 -7.35
C MET A 1 -23.75 4.58 -6.32
N LEU A 2 -22.46 4.39 -6.64
CA LEU A 2 -21.49 3.97 -5.63
C LEU A 2 -21.34 5.06 -4.56
N ILE A 3 -21.17 4.65 -3.31
CA ILE A 3 -20.81 5.56 -2.22
C ILE A 3 -19.33 5.92 -2.31
N GLU A 4 -18.97 7.08 -1.77
CA GLU A 4 -17.60 7.62 -1.81
C GLU A 4 -16.49 6.62 -1.40
N PRO A 5 -16.66 5.82 -0.33
CA PRO A 5 -15.65 4.81 0.04
C PRO A 5 -15.35 3.79 -1.06
N HIS A 6 -16.36 3.33 -1.81
CA HIS A 6 -16.16 2.38 -2.91
C HIS A 6 -15.46 3.01 -4.11
N ILE A 7 -15.65 4.33 -4.32
CA ILE A 7 -14.94 5.07 -5.37
C ILE A 7 -13.46 5.17 -4.99
N LEU A 8 -13.17 5.58 -3.75
CA LEU A 8 -11.80 5.65 -3.22
C LEU A 8 -11.07 4.30 -3.30
N GLU A 9 -11.75 3.21 -2.95
CA GLU A 9 -11.21 1.84 -3.07
C GLU A 9 -10.92 1.46 -4.53
N SER A 10 -11.81 1.82 -5.45
CA SER A 10 -11.61 1.54 -6.88
C SER A 10 -10.41 2.29 -7.43
N LEU A 11 -10.28 3.58 -7.08
CA LEU A 11 -9.18 4.44 -7.47
C LEU A 11 -7.85 3.97 -6.85
N SER A 12 -7.84 3.59 -5.57
CA SER A 12 -6.63 3.09 -4.92
C SER A 12 -6.14 1.79 -5.56
N ARG A 13 -7.04 0.85 -5.85
CA ARG A 13 -6.70 -0.40 -6.55
C ARG A 13 -6.16 -0.14 -7.96
N ALA A 14 -6.74 0.82 -8.68
CA ALA A 14 -6.23 1.22 -10.00
C ALA A 14 -4.80 1.79 -9.91
N TYR A 15 -4.54 2.66 -8.93
CA TYR A 15 -3.20 3.21 -8.68
C TYR A 15 -2.18 2.11 -8.41
N ILE A 16 -2.49 1.21 -7.48
CA ILE A 16 -1.60 0.11 -7.10
C ILE A 16 -1.35 -0.84 -8.26
N ARG A 17 -2.38 -1.14 -9.06
CA ARG A 17 -2.25 -1.95 -10.27
C ARG A 17 -1.33 -1.31 -11.30
N ALA A 18 -1.43 0.00 -11.51
CA ALA A 18 -0.53 0.71 -12.41
C ALA A 18 0.92 0.68 -11.93
N ILE A 19 1.17 0.90 -10.63
CA ILE A 19 2.51 0.83 -10.03
C ILE A 19 3.10 -0.58 -10.15
N ALA A 20 2.35 -1.61 -9.77
CA ALA A 20 2.80 -3.00 -9.85
C ALA A 20 3.14 -3.41 -11.29
N GLY A 21 2.25 -3.10 -12.23
CA GLY A 21 2.46 -3.40 -13.65
C GLY A 21 3.68 -2.67 -14.21
N LYS A 22 3.90 -1.40 -13.83
CA LYS A 22 5.08 -0.64 -14.24
C LYS A 22 6.38 -1.19 -13.63
N ALA A 23 6.32 -1.70 -12.39
CA ALA A 23 7.44 -2.38 -11.73
C ALA A 23 7.71 -3.79 -12.30
N GLY A 24 6.80 -4.34 -13.12
CA GLY A 24 6.93 -5.69 -13.65
C GLY A 24 6.63 -6.80 -12.64
N LEU A 25 5.87 -6.49 -11.59
CA LEU A 25 5.47 -7.45 -10.56
C LEU A 25 4.07 -7.99 -10.84
N ASN A 26 3.81 -9.23 -10.42
CA ASN A 26 2.44 -9.75 -10.39
C ASN A 26 1.70 -9.14 -9.19
N LEU A 27 0.41 -8.85 -9.37
CA LEU A 27 -0.43 -8.26 -8.33
C LEU A 27 -1.60 -9.18 -8.03
N SER A 28 -1.64 -9.69 -6.81
CA SER A 28 -2.79 -10.43 -6.28
C SER A 28 -3.63 -9.51 -5.39
N ILE A 29 -4.93 -9.41 -5.66
CA ILE A 29 -5.91 -8.73 -4.78
C ILE A 29 -6.75 -9.79 -4.11
N ARG A 30 -6.94 -9.69 -2.79
CA ARG A 30 -7.72 -10.68 -2.03
C ARG A 30 -9.21 -10.38 -2.11
N GLU A 31 -10.01 -11.43 -2.24
CA GLU A 31 -11.48 -11.34 -2.23
C GLU A 31 -12.04 -11.22 -0.79
N TYR A 32 -11.38 -11.84 0.18
CA TYR A 32 -11.77 -11.80 1.59
C TYR A 32 -10.79 -10.96 2.40
N ASP A 33 -11.32 -9.96 3.12
CA ASP A 33 -10.53 -9.06 3.96
C ASP A 33 -10.28 -9.67 5.34
N TYR A 34 -9.09 -10.27 5.49
CA TYR A 34 -8.53 -10.67 6.79
C TYR A 34 -7.34 -9.76 7.18
N GLY A 35 -7.44 -8.45 6.90
CA GLY A 35 -6.39 -7.48 7.22
C GLY A 35 -5.20 -7.52 6.26
N VAL A 36 -5.41 -8.02 5.03
CA VAL A 36 -4.48 -7.92 3.90
C VAL A 36 -5.29 -7.73 2.63
N ASP A 37 -5.03 -6.65 1.89
CA ASP A 37 -5.74 -6.33 0.66
C ASP A 37 -5.12 -7.01 -0.57
N GLY A 38 -3.83 -7.32 -0.55
CA GLY A 38 -3.15 -7.95 -1.67
C GLY A 38 -1.68 -8.23 -1.43
N ASN A 39 -1.02 -8.74 -2.47
CA ASN A 39 0.43 -8.89 -2.49
C ASN A 39 1.02 -8.45 -3.83
N PHE A 40 2.27 -7.98 -3.78
CA PHE A 40 3.15 -7.86 -4.94
C PHE A 40 4.08 -9.07 -4.98
N ASP A 41 4.09 -9.78 -6.09
CA ASP A 41 4.79 -11.04 -6.25
C ASP A 41 5.86 -10.90 -7.36
N GLU A 42 7.12 -11.19 -7.02
CA GLU A 42 8.24 -11.12 -7.97
C GLU A 42 8.14 -12.28 -8.98
N ILE A 43 8.34 -11.96 -10.26
CA ILE A 43 8.36 -12.94 -11.35
C ILE A 43 9.81 -13.18 -11.80
N THR A 44 10.18 -14.45 -11.97
CA THR A 44 11.47 -14.88 -12.50
C THR A 44 11.30 -15.80 -13.70
N ILE A 45 12.41 -16.07 -14.41
CA ILE A 45 12.44 -17.01 -15.53
C ILE A 45 13.10 -18.31 -15.07
N ARG A 46 12.35 -19.42 -15.14
CA ARG A 46 12.85 -20.76 -14.88
C ARG A 46 12.50 -21.67 -16.06
N ASN A 47 13.51 -22.28 -16.68
CA ASN A 47 13.35 -23.15 -17.85
C ASN A 47 12.55 -22.47 -18.98
N ASN A 48 12.94 -21.24 -19.35
CA ASN A 48 12.29 -20.43 -20.38
C ASN A 48 10.80 -20.08 -20.13
N ARG A 49 10.30 -20.29 -18.90
CA ARG A 49 8.94 -19.97 -18.48
C ARG A 49 8.96 -18.94 -17.35
N ARG A 50 8.07 -17.95 -17.42
CA ARG A 50 7.82 -17.00 -16.33
C ARG A 50 7.05 -17.68 -15.21
N VAL A 51 7.56 -17.59 -13.99
CA VAL A 51 6.97 -18.14 -12.77
C VAL A 51 7.20 -17.16 -11.62
N GLU A 52 6.38 -17.23 -10.57
CA GLU A 52 6.65 -16.52 -9.33
C GLU A 52 7.94 -17.04 -8.69
N SER A 53 8.79 -16.13 -8.21
CA SER A 53 10.05 -16.48 -7.54
C SER A 53 9.83 -16.99 -6.12
N GLY A 54 8.67 -16.68 -5.52
CA GLY A 54 8.34 -16.95 -4.13
C GLY A 54 8.61 -15.76 -3.20
N PHE A 55 9.25 -14.69 -3.68
CA PHE A 55 9.38 -13.45 -2.93
C PHE A 55 8.12 -12.59 -3.13
N SER A 56 7.49 -12.27 -2.01
CA SER A 56 6.19 -11.60 -1.97
C SER A 56 6.19 -10.51 -0.92
N LEU A 57 5.49 -9.42 -1.20
CA LEU A 57 5.22 -8.33 -0.27
C LEU A 57 3.72 -8.15 -0.12
N SER A 58 3.18 -8.50 1.04
CA SER A 58 1.78 -8.23 1.36
C SER A 58 1.57 -6.74 1.62
N PHE A 59 0.35 -6.26 1.41
CA PHE A 59 -0.03 -4.90 1.80
C PHE A 59 -1.46 -4.82 2.32
N GLN A 60 -1.68 -3.84 3.21
CA GLN A 60 -2.98 -3.28 3.51
C GLN A 60 -3.08 -1.90 2.85
N LEU A 61 -4.09 -1.69 2.03
CA LEU A 61 -4.37 -0.46 1.31
C LEU A 61 -5.44 0.36 2.04
N LYS A 62 -5.13 1.62 2.29
CA LYS A 62 -6.09 2.63 2.74
C LYS A 62 -6.08 3.79 1.77
N ALA A 63 -7.22 4.44 1.61
CA ALA A 63 -7.37 5.65 0.81
C ALA A 63 -8.09 6.70 1.63
N SER A 64 -7.62 7.94 1.61
CA SER A 64 -8.19 9.01 2.43
C SER A 64 -8.00 10.38 1.80
N THR A 65 -9.00 11.23 1.96
CA THR A 65 -8.92 12.69 1.77
C THR A 65 -8.57 13.44 3.06
N GLN A 66 -8.67 12.77 4.21
CA GLN A 66 -8.35 13.26 5.54
C GLN A 66 -6.93 12.79 5.91
N TRP A 67 -5.96 13.60 5.54
CA TRP A 67 -4.54 13.39 5.86
C TRP A 67 -3.87 14.77 5.97
N GLN A 68 -2.73 14.81 6.65
CA GLN A 68 -1.92 16.02 6.77
C GLN A 68 -0.48 15.69 6.39
N ARG A 69 0.31 16.72 6.13
CA ARG A 69 1.74 16.59 5.86
C ARG A 69 2.49 17.72 6.55
N ASP A 70 3.58 17.37 7.21
CA ASP A 70 4.61 18.31 7.62
C ASP A 70 5.86 18.11 6.76
N ASP A 71 6.95 18.83 7.07
CA ASP A 71 8.17 18.84 6.25
C ASP A 71 8.71 17.44 5.96
N ASN A 72 8.54 16.49 6.89
CA ASN A 72 9.21 15.18 6.84
C ASN A 72 8.24 13.99 6.82
N THR A 73 6.96 14.18 7.17
CA THR A 73 6.02 13.08 7.36
C THR A 73 4.63 13.36 6.80
N VAL A 74 3.94 12.26 6.49
CA VAL A 74 2.50 12.21 6.21
C VAL A 74 1.81 11.70 7.47
N ILE A 75 0.83 12.46 7.94
CA ILE A 75 0.10 12.20 9.17
C ILE A 75 -1.29 11.67 8.81
N TYR A 76 -1.66 10.54 9.41
CA TYR A 76 -2.93 9.87 9.16
C TYR A 76 -3.45 9.17 10.42
N ASP A 77 -4.75 9.21 10.64
CA ASP A 77 -5.41 8.52 11.75
C ASP A 77 -5.89 7.15 11.25
N LEU A 78 -5.08 6.11 11.49
CA LEU A 78 -5.35 4.73 11.07
C LEU A 78 -6.30 4.04 12.06
N GLU A 79 -7.26 3.26 11.56
CA GLU A 79 -8.12 2.43 12.41
C GLU A 79 -7.30 1.58 13.37
N ALA A 80 -7.64 1.60 14.66
CA ALA A 80 -6.85 0.94 15.70
C ALA A 80 -6.73 -0.57 15.49
N LYS A 81 -7.77 -1.22 14.95
CA LYS A 81 -7.74 -2.63 14.57
C LYS A 81 -6.70 -2.88 13.48
N THR A 82 -6.74 -2.14 12.38
CA THR A 82 -5.76 -2.26 11.29
C THR A 82 -4.33 -2.00 11.79
N TYR A 83 -4.13 -0.99 12.64
CA TYR A 83 -2.83 -0.74 13.27
C TYR A 83 -2.32 -1.96 14.05
N ASN A 84 -3.18 -2.51 14.91
CA ASN A 84 -2.84 -3.68 15.72
C ASN A 84 -2.53 -4.90 14.85
N ASP A 85 -3.35 -5.18 13.83
CA ASP A 85 -3.16 -6.31 12.91
C ASP A 85 -1.79 -6.23 12.21
N LEU A 86 -1.42 -5.06 11.69
CA LEU A 86 -0.14 -4.83 11.01
C LEU A 86 1.06 -4.95 11.97
N VAL A 87 0.99 -4.35 13.16
CA VAL A 87 2.07 -4.43 14.16
C VAL A 87 2.25 -5.85 14.68
N ILE A 88 1.16 -6.56 14.97
CA ILE A 88 1.22 -7.97 15.41
C ILE A 88 1.84 -8.83 14.30
N ARG A 89 1.39 -8.65 13.06
CA ARG A 89 1.90 -9.40 11.91
C ARG A 89 3.39 -9.20 11.70
N ARG A 90 3.90 -7.97 11.81
CA ARG A 90 5.34 -7.67 11.71
C ARG A 90 6.18 -8.49 12.71
N ASN A 91 5.62 -8.85 13.85
CA ASN A 91 6.31 -9.62 14.89
C ASN A 91 6.29 -11.14 14.67
N PHE A 92 5.52 -11.65 13.69
CA PHE A 92 5.56 -13.07 13.37
C PHE A 92 6.88 -13.45 12.68
N ARG A 93 7.54 -14.49 13.21
CA ARG A 93 8.76 -15.02 12.61
C ARG A 93 8.45 -15.66 11.26
N MET A 94 9.29 -15.37 10.26
CA MET A 94 9.20 -15.94 8.91
C MET A 94 7.87 -15.69 8.18
N ALA A 95 7.10 -14.69 8.63
CA ALA A 95 5.90 -14.27 7.93
C ALA A 95 6.26 -13.40 6.72
N VAL A 96 5.39 -13.44 5.69
CA VAL A 96 5.47 -12.50 4.57
C VAL A 96 5.27 -11.07 5.12
N PRO A 97 6.24 -10.16 4.90
CA PRO A 97 6.14 -8.77 5.33
C PRO A 97 4.86 -8.12 4.79
N CYS A 98 4.22 -7.29 5.62
CA CYS A 98 3.00 -6.59 5.25
C CYS A 98 3.14 -5.11 5.55
N ILE A 99 3.11 -4.29 4.50
CA ILE A 99 3.19 -2.83 4.63
C ILE A 99 1.80 -2.20 4.64
N LEU A 100 1.66 -1.07 5.33
CA LEU A 100 0.57 -0.15 5.08
C LEU A 100 0.88 0.63 3.80
N ILE A 101 -0.12 0.80 2.94
CA ILE A 101 -0.10 1.77 1.86
C ILE A 101 -1.26 2.74 2.06
N LEU A 102 -0.95 4.04 2.16
CA LEU A 102 -1.92 5.12 2.22
C LEU A 102 -1.94 5.86 0.87
N PHE A 103 -3.03 5.71 0.12
CA PHE A 103 -3.33 6.60 -0.98
C PHE A 103 -3.94 7.90 -0.45
N ALA A 104 -3.15 8.97 -0.49
CA ALA A 104 -3.52 10.29 -0.01
C ALA A 104 -4.07 11.13 -1.18
N LEU A 105 -5.37 11.41 -1.17
CA LEU A 105 -6.09 12.13 -2.23
C LEU A 105 -6.40 13.58 -1.82
N PRO A 106 -6.57 14.51 -2.77
CA PRO A 106 -7.10 15.83 -2.47
C PRO A 106 -8.55 15.75 -1.95
N THR A 107 -8.96 16.71 -1.12
CA THR A 107 -10.31 16.77 -0.52
C THR A 107 -11.42 16.89 -1.55
N ASP A 108 -11.18 17.62 -2.64
CA ASP A 108 -12.14 17.79 -3.73
C ASP A 108 -12.13 16.59 -4.67
N SER A 109 -13.25 15.86 -4.72
CA SER A 109 -13.41 14.66 -5.52
C SER A 109 -13.39 14.90 -7.02
N SER A 110 -13.70 16.13 -7.47
CA SER A 110 -13.61 16.50 -8.89
C SER A 110 -12.18 16.39 -9.43
N HIS A 111 -11.19 16.41 -8.54
CA HIS A 111 -9.79 16.32 -8.89
C HIS A 111 -9.21 14.90 -8.83
N TRP A 112 -9.97 13.90 -8.39
CA TRP A 112 -9.42 12.55 -8.19
C TRP A 112 -8.97 11.91 -9.50
N LEU A 113 -9.80 11.97 -10.53
CA LEU A 113 -9.50 11.45 -11.85
C LEU A 113 -9.74 12.53 -12.89
N ILE A 114 -8.67 13.02 -13.48
CA ILE A 114 -8.70 14.02 -14.55
C ILE A 114 -8.32 13.29 -15.84
N TYR A 115 -9.01 13.56 -16.94
CA TYR A 115 -8.67 12.96 -18.22
C TYR A 115 -8.93 13.94 -19.37
N ASN A 116 -8.19 13.78 -20.44
CA ASN A 116 -8.38 14.44 -21.73
C ASN A 116 -8.03 13.44 -22.85
N GLU A 117 -7.89 13.92 -24.09
CA GLU A 117 -7.60 13.05 -25.24
C GLU A 117 -6.19 12.44 -25.20
N GLU A 118 -5.24 13.05 -24.49
CA GLU A 118 -3.82 12.64 -24.45
C GLU A 118 -3.49 11.81 -23.21
N GLU A 119 -4.13 12.11 -22.07
CA GLU A 119 -3.77 11.51 -20.79
C GLU A 119 -4.97 11.29 -19.85
N MET A 120 -4.78 10.33 -18.95
CA MET A 120 -5.58 10.15 -17.75
C MET A 120 -4.66 10.26 -16.54
N ARG A 121 -5.03 11.15 -15.60
CA ARG A 121 -4.29 11.45 -14.39
C ARG A 121 -5.12 11.13 -13.15
N LEU A 122 -4.62 10.16 -12.40
CA LEU A 122 -5.12 9.83 -11.08
C LEU A 122 -4.35 10.68 -10.05
N ARG A 123 -4.97 11.74 -9.49
CA ARG A 123 -4.30 12.63 -8.53
C ARG A 123 -4.25 12.01 -7.14
N GLY A 124 -3.16 12.33 -6.44
CA GLY A 124 -2.87 11.84 -5.10
C GLY A 124 -1.48 11.23 -5.07
N SER A 125 -1.11 10.64 -3.94
CA SER A 125 0.17 9.93 -3.79
C SER A 125 0.00 8.75 -2.84
N CYS A 126 0.57 7.61 -3.22
CA CYS A 126 0.70 6.49 -2.30
C CYS A 126 1.96 6.68 -1.45
N TYR A 127 1.80 6.59 -0.14
CA TYR A 127 2.88 6.51 0.84
C TYR A 127 2.83 5.14 1.49
N TRP A 128 3.97 4.59 1.87
CA TRP A 128 4.01 3.28 2.51
C TRP A 128 4.69 3.34 3.88
N GLU A 129 4.41 2.37 4.75
CA GLU A 129 5.10 2.20 6.02
C GLU A 129 5.07 0.73 6.44
N TYR A 130 6.18 0.21 6.96
CA TYR A 130 6.18 -1.08 7.64
C TYR A 130 5.96 -0.84 9.13
N LEU A 131 4.71 -0.80 9.60
CA LEU A 131 4.41 -0.37 10.97
C LEU A 131 5.11 -1.25 12.03
N SER A 132 5.87 -0.60 12.92
CA SER A 132 6.38 -1.18 14.16
C SER A 132 5.71 -0.56 15.38
N GLY A 133 5.90 -1.21 16.53
CA GLY A 133 5.46 -0.70 17.82
C GLY A 133 4.80 -1.79 18.66
N LYS A 134 3.96 -1.35 19.60
CA LYS A 134 3.12 -2.21 20.43
C LYS A 134 1.66 -1.99 20.05
N PRO A 135 0.80 -3.03 20.11
CA PRO A 135 -0.63 -2.86 19.94
C PRO A 135 -1.19 -1.78 20.87
N THR A 136 -2.16 -1.02 20.39
CA THR A 136 -2.89 -0.02 21.18
C THR A 136 -4.12 -0.63 21.83
N ALA A 137 -4.51 -0.05 22.97
CA ALA A 137 -5.83 -0.29 23.58
C ALA A 137 -6.90 0.71 23.09
N ASN A 138 -6.52 1.72 22.29
CA ASN A 138 -7.49 2.62 21.66
C ASN A 138 -8.43 1.80 20.76
N ARG A 139 -9.72 2.11 20.79
CA ARG A 139 -10.76 1.40 20.02
C ARG A 139 -11.13 2.11 18.72
N GLN A 140 -10.70 3.35 18.52
CA GLN A 140 -11.05 4.14 17.34
C GLN A 140 -9.88 4.17 16.35
N SER A 141 -8.85 4.97 16.64
CA SER A 141 -7.74 5.18 15.72
C SER A 141 -6.41 5.41 16.42
N VAL A 142 -5.33 5.27 15.67
CA VAL A 142 -3.97 5.62 16.05
C VAL A 142 -3.44 6.62 15.03
N ARG A 143 -2.99 7.77 15.52
CA ARG A 143 -2.27 8.73 14.67
C ARG A 143 -0.89 8.18 14.34
N ILE A 144 -0.70 7.81 13.08
CA ILE A 144 0.59 7.38 12.55
C ILE A 144 1.26 8.53 11.81
N ARG A 145 2.60 8.48 11.79
CA ARG A 145 3.45 9.36 11.00
C ARG A 145 4.25 8.50 10.05
N ILE A 146 3.95 8.60 8.77
CA ILE A 146 4.62 7.90 7.70
C ILE A 146 5.73 8.83 7.21
N PRO A 147 7.02 8.46 7.22
CA PRO A 147 8.05 9.19 6.51
C PRO A 147 7.61 9.41 5.06
N GLN A 148 8.08 10.46 4.38
CA GLN A 148 7.65 10.76 3.01
C GLN A 148 8.16 9.76 1.94
N GLN A 149 8.25 8.47 2.27
CA GLN A 149 8.53 7.36 1.37
C GLN A 149 7.30 7.08 0.49
N ARG A 150 7.36 7.62 -0.73
CA ARG A 150 6.34 7.41 -1.76
C ARG A 150 6.46 6.01 -2.33
N LEU A 151 5.33 5.41 -2.66
CA LEU A 151 5.27 4.16 -3.40
C LEU A 151 5.32 4.47 -4.91
N THR A 152 6.52 4.40 -5.46
CA THR A 152 6.81 4.42 -6.90
C THR A 152 7.22 3.01 -7.37
N PRO A 153 7.26 2.74 -8.69
CA PRO A 153 7.74 1.46 -9.20
C PRO A 153 9.15 1.11 -8.69
N GLU A 154 10.05 2.09 -8.63
CA GLU A 154 11.43 1.93 -8.15
C GLU A 154 11.46 1.57 -6.66
N SER A 155 10.76 2.35 -5.83
CA SER A 155 10.69 2.06 -4.38
C SER A 155 10.04 0.71 -4.08
N LEU A 156 9.11 0.26 -4.94
CA LEU A 156 8.45 -1.04 -4.79
C LEU A 156 9.43 -2.18 -5.11
N LEU A 157 10.29 -2.01 -6.12
CA LEU A 157 11.37 -2.97 -6.39
C LEU A 157 12.38 -3.01 -5.25
N ASP A 158 12.75 -1.86 -4.67
CA ASP A 158 13.62 -1.79 -3.49
C ASP A 158 13.00 -2.53 -2.30
N LEU A 159 11.68 -2.41 -2.09
CA LEU A 159 10.96 -3.14 -1.06
C LEU A 159 10.98 -4.67 -1.29
N ILE A 160 10.85 -5.12 -2.53
CA ILE A 160 11.00 -6.54 -2.87
C ILE A 160 12.43 -7.03 -2.58
N GLU A 161 13.44 -6.21 -2.85
CA GLU A 161 14.82 -6.57 -2.50
C GLU A 161 15.04 -6.66 -0.98
N LYS A 162 14.38 -5.80 -0.19
CA LYS A 162 14.35 -5.92 1.27
C LYS A 162 13.67 -7.22 1.74
N VAL A 163 12.62 -7.69 1.05
CA VAL A 163 12.03 -9.02 1.32
C VAL A 163 13.08 -10.11 1.14
N LYS A 164 13.86 -10.04 0.05
CA LYS A 164 14.85 -11.07 -0.32
C LYS A 164 16.02 -11.14 0.65
N THR A 165 16.52 -9.98 1.07
CA THR A 165 17.67 -9.87 1.99
C THR A 165 17.26 -10.00 3.46
N GLY A 166 16.00 -9.71 3.79
CA GLY A 166 15.52 -9.62 5.17
C GLY A 166 15.84 -8.29 5.85
N GLU A 167 16.38 -7.31 5.12
CA GLU A 167 16.83 -6.02 5.67
C GLU A 167 15.68 -5.00 5.72
N TRP A 168 14.87 -5.08 6.78
CA TRP A 168 13.84 -4.10 7.10
C TRP A 168 14.40 -3.05 8.06
N SER A 169 14.98 -1.97 7.51
CA SER A 169 15.40 -0.80 8.30
C SER A 169 14.24 -0.09 8.98
#